data_AF-A0A660M583-F1
#
_entry.id   AF-A0A660M583-F1
#
_cell.length_a   1.000
_cell.length_b   1.000
_cell.length_c   1.000
_cell.angle_alpha   90.00
_cell.angle_beta   90.00
_cell.angle_gamma   90.00
#
_symmetry.space_group_name_H-M   'P 1'
#
loop_
_entity.id
_entity.type
_entity.pdbx_description
1 polymer ?
#
loop_
_entity_poly.entity_id
_entity_poly.type
_entity_poly.pdbx_seq_one_letter_code
_entity_poly.pdbx_strand_id
1 'polypeptide(L)'
;MKQIVIVHGGSSFNSYENYLDSLKNSSLHYERLLWVQKWREWLAQTTTGYDVLLPDFPNKQNAQYEEWKIYFEKLLPLLGSDVQLIGYSLGAMFLAKYLHESPLSSPVRQLVLVSPCYDNESIEDLGSFRVTSATGLEKSAKEVHLFHS
;
A
#
# COMPACT_ATOMS: atom_id res chain seq x y z
N MET A 1 -14.59 -9.99 15.20
CA MET A 1 -14.74 -9.17 13.98
C MET A 1 -13.55 -9.50 13.09
N LYS A 2 -13.78 -9.80 11.80
CA LYS A 2 -12.71 -10.09 10.85
C LYS A 2 -12.56 -8.88 9.93
N GLN A 3 -11.34 -8.44 9.69
CA GLN A 3 -11.06 -7.23 8.92
C GLN A 3 -10.09 -7.50 7.78
N ILE A 4 -10.39 -6.94 6.62
CA ILE A 4 -9.47 -6.88 5.48
C ILE A 4 -9.12 -5.42 5.27
N VAL A 5 -7.84 -5.07 5.35
CA VAL A 5 -7.34 -3.72 5.09
C VAL A 5 -6.60 -3.74 3.76
N ILE A 6 -7.03 -2.91 2.80
CA ILE A 6 -6.40 -2.85 1.46
C ILE A 6 -5.73 -1.49 1.26
N VAL A 7 -4.40 -1.49 1.40
CA VAL A 7 -3.52 -0.35 1.15
C VAL A 7 -3.26 -0.21 -0.35
N HIS A 8 -3.53 0.96 -0.91
CA HIS A 8 -3.41 1.18 -2.34
C HIS A 8 -1.98 1.41 -2.84
N GLY A 9 -1.79 1.20 -4.14
CA GLY A 9 -0.63 1.70 -4.87
C GLY A 9 -0.66 3.22 -5.07
N GLY A 10 0.39 3.76 -5.64
CA GLY A 10 0.56 5.19 -5.86
C GLY A 10 1.83 5.45 -6.64
N SER A 11 2.19 6.72 -6.77
CA SER A 11 3.45 7.18 -7.36
C SER A 11 4.22 7.98 -6.32
N SER A 12 5.53 7.77 -6.27
CA SER A 12 6.48 8.48 -5.42
C SER A 12 7.55 9.13 -6.28
N PHE A 13 8.25 10.12 -5.73
CA PHE A 13 9.32 10.83 -6.41
C PHE A 13 10.40 11.21 -5.39
N ASN A 14 11.66 11.20 -5.81
CA ASN A 14 12.80 11.62 -5.00
C ASN A 14 12.81 13.13 -4.71
N SER A 15 12.13 13.93 -5.54
CA SER A 15 12.03 15.38 -5.37
C SER A 15 10.68 15.90 -5.86
N TYR A 16 10.30 17.09 -5.37
CA TYR A 16 9.08 17.76 -5.82
C TYR A 16 9.21 18.22 -7.29
N GLU A 17 10.42 18.58 -7.72
CA GLU A 17 10.72 18.91 -9.11
C GLU A 17 10.46 17.71 -10.03
N ASN A 18 10.92 16.50 -9.68
CA ASN A 18 10.67 15.28 -10.45
C ASN A 18 9.18 14.98 -10.54
N TYR A 19 8.44 15.18 -9.45
CA TYR A 19 6.98 15.07 -9.44
C TYR A 19 6.34 16.06 -10.41
N LEU A 20 6.71 17.35 -10.35
CA LEU A 20 6.15 18.37 -11.24
C LEU A 20 6.48 18.10 -12.71
N ASP A 21 7.69 17.62 -13.00
CA ASP A 21 8.10 17.30 -14.36
C ASP A 21 7.36 16.06 -14.89
N SER A 22 7.17 15.02 -14.06
CA SER A 22 6.30 13.89 -14.39
C SER A 22 4.86 14.35 -14.67
N LEU A 23 4.31 15.22 -13.82
CA LEU A 23 2.95 15.74 -13.96
C LEU A 23 2.78 16.53 -15.27
N LYS A 24 3.71 17.44 -15.59
CA LYS A 24 3.68 18.23 -16.84
C LYS A 24 3.76 17.37 -18.09
N ASN A 25 4.50 16.26 -18.03
CA ASN A 25 4.70 15.36 -19.18
C ASN A 25 3.65 14.24 -19.25
N SER A 26 2.84 14.06 -18.22
CA SER A 26 1.79 13.05 -18.20
C SER A 26 0.64 13.41 -19.16
N SER A 27 0.13 12.41 -19.89
CA SER A 27 -1.03 12.59 -20.76
C SER A 27 -2.32 12.22 -20.03
N LEU A 28 -3.37 13.02 -20.23
CA LEU A 28 -4.71 12.66 -19.82
C LEU A 28 -5.39 11.84 -20.92
N HIS A 29 -6.04 10.75 -20.52
CA HIS A 29 -6.84 9.92 -21.40
C HIS A 29 -8.31 10.04 -20.98
N TYR A 30 -9.16 10.52 -21.89
CA TYR A 30 -10.58 10.79 -21.63
C TYR A 30 -11.30 9.57 -21.04
N GLU A 31 -10.99 8.38 -21.56
CA GLU A 31 -11.59 7.11 -21.16
C GLU A 31 -11.28 6.77 -19.70
N ARG A 32 -10.13 7.22 -19.18
CA ARG A 32 -9.75 7.04 -17.77
C ARG A 32 -10.46 8.02 -16.82
N LEU A 33 -11.11 9.05 -17.36
CA LEU A 33 -11.90 10.02 -16.59
C LEU A 33 -13.36 9.58 -16.42
N LEU A 34 -13.83 8.64 -17.25
CA LEU A 34 -15.16 8.09 -17.13
C LEU A 34 -15.29 7.29 -15.83
N TRP A 35 -16.45 7.38 -15.19
CA TRP A 35 -16.71 6.59 -14.00
C TRP A 35 -16.74 5.11 -14.34
N VAL A 36 -15.95 4.33 -13.60
CA VAL A 36 -15.98 2.87 -13.59
C VAL A 36 -15.91 2.40 -12.15
N GLN A 37 -16.64 1.33 -11.83
CA GLN A 37 -16.50 0.69 -10.52
C GLN A 37 -15.07 0.17 -10.38
N LYS A 38 -14.39 0.54 -9.30
CA LYS A 38 -13.03 0.06 -9.03
C LYS A 38 -13.09 -1.32 -8.41
N TRP A 39 -12.13 -2.18 -8.74
CA TRP A 39 -12.07 -3.56 -8.24
C TRP A 39 -12.08 -3.63 -6.70
N ARG A 40 -11.48 -2.65 -6.01
CA ARG A 40 -11.49 -2.59 -4.54
C ARG A 40 -12.88 -2.35 -3.96
N GLU A 41 -13.62 -1.45 -4.58
CA GLU A 41 -15.00 -1.15 -4.20
C GLU A 41 -15.89 -2.36 -4.46
N TRP A 42 -15.72 -3.01 -5.62
CA TRP A 42 -16.39 -4.27 -5.94
C TRP A 42 -16.06 -5.37 -4.92
N LEU A 43 -14.79 -5.53 -4.54
CA LEU A 43 -14.35 -6.53 -3.55
C LEU A 43 -14.97 -6.23 -2.17
N ALA A 44 -14.99 -4.96 -1.75
CA ALA A 44 -15.61 -4.57 -0.49
C ALA A 44 -17.12 -4.83 -0.48
N GLN A 45 -17.81 -4.64 -1.60
CA GLN A 45 -19.25 -4.89 -1.72
C GLN A 45 -19.61 -6.38 -1.75
N THR A 46 -18.74 -7.22 -2.32
CA THR A 46 -19.02 -8.65 -2.54
C THR A 46 -18.48 -9.55 -1.44
N THR A 47 -17.54 -9.07 -0.63
CA THR A 47 -16.97 -9.85 0.48
C THR A 47 -17.91 -9.86 1.67
N THR A 48 -18.42 -11.04 2.02
CA THR A 48 -19.30 -11.23 3.20
C THR A 48 -18.53 -11.77 4.41
N GLY A 49 -18.92 -11.37 5.61
CA GLY A 49 -18.33 -11.87 6.86
C GLY A 49 -17.00 -11.22 7.26
N TYR A 50 -16.60 -10.17 6.55
CA TYR A 50 -15.44 -9.34 6.83
C TYR A 50 -15.84 -7.86 6.73
N ASP A 51 -15.25 -7.03 7.58
CA ASP A 51 -15.23 -5.59 7.36
C ASP A 51 -14.07 -5.27 6.42
N VAL A 52 -14.36 -4.75 5.22
CA VAL A 52 -13.34 -4.39 4.24
C VAL A 52 -13.04 -2.90 4.35
N LEU A 53 -11.85 -2.57 4.82
CA LEU A 53 -11.35 -1.21 4.98
C LEU A 53 -10.52 -0.83 3.76
N LEU A 54 -10.91 0.26 3.10
CA LEU A 54 -10.24 0.83 1.93
C LEU A 54 -9.66 2.21 2.28
N PRO A 55 -8.63 2.30 3.13
CA PRO A 55 -8.01 3.58 3.46
C PRO A 55 -7.50 4.30 2.20
N ASP A 56 -7.79 5.61 2.09
CA ASP A 56 -7.20 6.48 1.06
C ASP A 56 -6.02 7.22 1.71
N PHE A 57 -4.83 6.66 1.53
CA PHE A 57 -3.59 7.24 2.04
C PHE A 57 -3.31 8.57 1.33
N PRO A 58 -2.68 9.53 2.04
CA PRO A 58 -2.49 10.89 1.54
C PRO A 58 -1.61 10.93 0.30
N ASN A 59 -1.84 11.94 -0.54
CA ASN A 59 -0.96 12.31 -1.65
C ASN A 59 -0.55 11.14 -2.57
N LYS A 60 -1.44 10.20 -2.87
CA LYS A 60 -1.10 8.99 -3.65
C LYS A 60 -0.44 9.20 -5.02
N GLN A 61 -0.51 10.40 -5.60
CA GLN A 61 0.17 10.77 -6.85
C GLN A 61 1.57 11.37 -6.62
N ASN A 62 1.94 11.70 -5.39
CA ASN A 62 3.26 12.13 -4.94
C ASN A 62 3.48 11.63 -3.50
N ALA A 63 3.34 10.31 -3.32
CA ALA A 63 3.27 9.69 -2.02
C ALA A 63 4.57 9.92 -1.26
N GLN A 64 4.45 10.15 0.05
CA GLN A 64 5.58 10.29 0.96
C GLN A 64 5.45 9.25 2.08
N TYR A 65 6.52 8.50 2.32
CA TYR A 65 6.52 7.41 3.29
C TYR A 65 6.11 7.88 4.69
N GLU A 66 6.64 9.02 5.16
CA GLU A 66 6.32 9.57 6.47
C GLU A 66 4.85 9.97 6.61
N GLU A 67 4.23 10.49 5.54
CA GLU A 67 2.80 10.82 5.54
C GLU A 67 1.94 9.56 5.62
N TRP A 68 2.32 8.53 4.86
CA TRP A 68 1.65 7.23 4.87
C TRP A 68 1.81 6.53 6.21
N LYS A 69 2.98 6.63 6.83
CA LYS A 69 3.27 6.14 8.18
C LYS A 69 2.37 6.80 9.23
N ILE A 70 2.30 8.13 9.25
CA ILE A 70 1.41 8.89 10.15
C ILE A 70 -0.04 8.43 9.98
N TYR A 71 -0.51 8.28 8.73
CA TYR A 71 -1.86 7.82 8.45
C TYR A 71 -2.09 6.38 8.93
N PHE A 72 -1.15 5.48 8.66
CA PHE A 72 -1.24 4.07 9.05
C PHE A 72 -1.24 3.88 10.56
N GLU A 73 -0.42 4.64 11.29
CA GLU A 73 -0.39 4.60 12.75
C GLU A 73 -1.71 5.04 13.38
N LYS A 74 -2.48 5.92 12.73
CA LYS A 74 -3.85 6.27 13.14
C LYS A 74 -4.87 5.18 12.82
N LEU A 75 -4.59 4.34 11.83
CA LEU A 75 -5.42 3.19 11.46
C LEU A 75 -5.21 2.01 12.43
N LEU A 76 -3.97 1.79 12.91
CA LEU A 76 -3.61 0.64 13.75
C LEU A 76 -4.55 0.43 14.98
N PRO A 77 -4.93 1.46 15.76
CA PRO A 77 -5.84 1.28 16.90
C PRO A 77 -7.27 0.85 16.53
N LEU A 78 -7.65 0.96 15.25
CA LEU A 78 -8.97 0.54 14.75
C LEU A 78 -8.99 -0.96 14.38
N LEU A 79 -7.83 -1.61 14.41
CA LEU A 79 -7.67 -3.00 14.02
C LEU A 79 -7.98 -3.95 15.19
N GLY A 80 -8.74 -5.00 14.91
CA GLY A 80 -9.07 -6.07 15.84
C GLY A 80 -8.03 -7.20 15.83
N SER A 81 -8.42 -8.36 16.36
CA SER A 81 -7.53 -9.51 16.51
C SER A 81 -7.45 -10.45 15.29
N ASP A 82 -8.36 -10.33 14.32
CA ASP A 82 -8.38 -11.13 13.09
C ASP A 82 -8.34 -10.23 11.86
N VAL A 83 -7.12 -9.85 11.47
CA VAL A 83 -6.84 -8.87 10.41
C VAL A 83 -6.07 -9.52 9.26
N GLN A 84 -6.46 -9.20 8.04
CA GLN A 84 -5.71 -9.45 6.82
C GLN A 84 -5.26 -8.09 6.27
N LEU A 85 -3.95 -7.90 6.18
CA LEU A 85 -3.36 -6.65 5.69
C LEU A 85 -2.83 -6.88 4.28
N ILE A 86 -3.42 -6.18 3.31
CA ILE A 86 -3.15 -6.35 1.88
C ILE A 86 -2.59 -5.05 1.34
N GLY A 87 -1.43 -5.11 0.68
CA GLY A 87 -0.89 -3.99 -0.09
C GLY A 87 -0.70 -4.39 -1.54
N TYR A 88 -0.98 -3.48 -2.47
CA TYR A 88 -0.63 -3.68 -3.88
C TYR A 88 0.25 -2.56 -4.42
N SER A 89 1.19 -2.89 -5.32
CA SER A 89 2.14 -1.93 -5.91
C SER A 89 2.86 -1.15 -4.80
N LEU A 90 2.82 0.19 -4.80
CA LEU A 90 3.43 1.02 -3.76
C LEU A 90 2.91 0.70 -2.35
N GLY A 91 1.66 0.25 -2.21
CA GLY A 91 1.09 -0.20 -0.94
C GLY A 91 1.77 -1.46 -0.40
N ALA A 92 2.20 -2.36 -1.27
CA ALA A 92 2.99 -3.52 -0.86
C ALA A 92 4.39 -3.09 -0.37
N MET A 93 5.01 -2.13 -1.07
CA MET A 93 6.30 -1.56 -0.67
C MET A 93 6.22 -0.85 0.68
N PHE A 94 5.17 -0.04 0.88
CA PHE A 94 4.90 0.62 2.16
C PHE A 94 4.81 -0.38 3.31
N LEU A 95 3.99 -1.43 3.15
CA LEU A 95 3.81 -2.43 4.20
C LEU A 95 5.10 -3.19 4.49
N ALA A 96 5.84 -3.59 3.45
CA ALA A 96 7.11 -4.27 3.61
C ALA A 96 8.12 -3.40 4.39
N LYS A 97 8.26 -2.13 3.99
CA LYS A 97 9.16 -1.17 4.65
C LYS A 97 8.75 -0.90 6.09
N TYR A 98 7.49 -0.52 6.31
CA TYR A 98 6.99 -0.13 7.62
C TYR A 98 7.10 -1.28 8.62
N LEU A 99 6.69 -2.49 8.25
CA LEU A 99 6.70 -3.64 9.15
C LEU A 99 8.11 -4.20 9.40
N HIS A 100 9.05 -3.95 8.48
CA HIS A 100 10.47 -4.20 8.71
C HIS A 100 11.06 -3.23 9.75
N GLU A 101 10.77 -1.94 9.61
CA GLU A 101 11.29 -0.88 10.50
C GLU A 101 10.58 -0.82 11.85
N SER A 102 9.30 -1.15 11.88
CA SER A 102 8.40 -1.02 13.03
C SER A 102 7.46 -2.23 13.12
N PRO A 103 7.96 -3.38 13.60
CA PRO A 103 7.13 -4.57 13.76
C PRO A 103 5.91 -4.32 14.66
N LEU A 104 4.78 -4.92 14.32
CA LEU A 104 3.56 -4.78 15.11
C LEU A 104 3.71 -5.47 16.47
N SER A 105 3.13 -4.88 17.51
CA SER A 105 3.08 -5.49 18.85
C SER A 105 2.21 -6.75 18.90
N SER A 106 1.26 -6.87 17.98
CA SER A 106 0.41 -8.06 17.79
C SER A 106 0.38 -8.42 16.30
N PRO A 107 0.79 -9.64 15.92
CA PRO A 107 0.83 -10.02 14.52
C PRO A 107 -0.57 -10.15 13.94
N VAL A 108 -0.77 -9.62 12.72
CA VAL A 108 -1.99 -9.84 11.95
C VAL A 108 -2.08 -11.30 11.51
N ARG A 109 -3.27 -11.74 11.10
CA ARG A 109 -3.46 -13.11 10.62
C ARG A 109 -2.68 -13.34 9.34
N GLN A 110 -2.80 -12.42 8.38
CA GLN A 110 -2.17 -12.54 7.07
C GLN A 110 -1.64 -11.19 6.61
N LEU A 111 -0.43 -11.19 6.06
CA LEU A 111 0.12 -10.12 5.25
C LEU A 111 0.17 -10.60 3.79
N VAL A 112 -0.44 -9.82 2.89
CA VAL A 112 -0.49 -10.14 1.46
C VAL A 112 0.11 -8.99 0.65
N LEU A 113 1.21 -9.26 -0.03
CA LEU A 113 1.96 -8.29 -0.84
C LEU A 113 1.74 -8.62 -2.32
N VAL A 114 1.04 -7.75 -3.04
CA VAL A 114 0.64 -7.96 -4.44
C VAL A 114 1.40 -7.03 -5.37
N SER A 115 2.10 -7.57 -6.35
CA SER A 115 2.88 -6.82 -7.35
C SER A 115 3.75 -5.72 -6.72
N PRO A 116 4.55 -6.00 -5.66
CA PRO A 116 5.47 -5.00 -5.14
C PRO A 116 6.46 -4.60 -6.24
N CYS A 117 6.81 -3.32 -6.29
CA CYS A 117 7.77 -2.80 -7.25
C CYS A 117 9.18 -3.28 -6.87
N TYR A 118 9.96 -3.74 -7.84
CA TYR A 118 11.37 -4.01 -7.62
C TYR A 118 12.16 -2.70 -7.71
N ASP A 119 13.09 -2.48 -6.79
CA ASP A 119 13.98 -1.31 -6.77
C ASP A 119 15.02 -1.42 -7.90
N ASN A 120 14.54 -1.25 -9.12
CA ASN A 120 15.39 -1.02 -10.28
C ASN A 120 15.19 0.44 -10.68
N GLU A 121 16.15 1.28 -10.29
CA GLU A 121 16.20 2.73 -10.54
C GLU A 121 16.04 3.12 -12.03
N SER A 122 16.03 2.14 -12.95
CA SER A 122 15.79 2.35 -14.38
C SER A 122 14.31 2.37 -14.80
N ILE A 123 13.35 2.03 -13.94
CA ILE A 123 11.93 1.86 -14.33
C ILE A 123 10.97 2.75 -13.53
N GLU A 124 11.09 2.84 -12.19
CA GLU A 124 10.21 3.66 -11.35
C GLU A 124 10.97 4.32 -10.18
N ASP A 125 10.64 5.58 -9.88
CA ASP A 125 11.15 6.31 -8.72
C ASP A 125 10.36 5.91 -7.46
N LEU A 126 10.94 5.02 -6.64
CA LEU A 126 10.32 4.60 -5.37
C LEU A 126 10.46 5.63 -4.26
N GLY A 127 11.18 6.74 -4.48
CA GLY A 127 11.36 7.81 -3.51
C GLY A 127 11.67 7.31 -2.10
N SER A 128 10.89 7.80 -1.14
CA SER A 128 11.00 7.42 0.27
C SER A 128 10.47 6.02 0.62
N PHE A 129 9.92 5.26 -0.34
CA PHE A 129 9.37 3.91 -0.13
C PHE A 129 10.36 2.78 -0.41
N ARG A 130 11.60 3.10 -0.76
CA ARG A 130 12.65 2.10 -1.01
C ARG A 130 12.77 1.11 0.16
N VAL A 131 12.67 -0.17 -0.17
CA VAL A 131 12.79 -1.29 0.77
C VAL A 131 14.22 -1.83 0.69
N THR A 132 14.96 -1.75 1.79
CA THR A 132 16.31 -2.33 1.89
C THR A 132 16.31 -3.77 2.38
N SER A 133 15.24 -4.18 3.07
CA SER A 133 15.04 -5.54 3.56
C SER A 133 13.57 -5.79 3.87
N ALA A 134 13.14 -7.04 3.70
CA ALA A 134 11.85 -7.56 4.15
C ALA A 134 12.01 -8.58 5.30
N THR A 135 13.20 -8.64 5.92
CA THR A 135 13.44 -9.52 7.06
C THR A 135 12.64 -9.04 8.27
N GLY A 136 12.00 -9.95 9.01
CA GLY A 136 11.25 -9.60 10.22
C GLY A 136 9.75 -9.39 9.98
N LEU A 137 9.26 -9.48 8.75
CA LEU A 137 7.82 -9.39 8.47
C LEU A 137 7.00 -10.47 9.19
N GLU A 138 7.61 -11.64 9.42
CA GLU A 138 7.02 -12.74 10.19
C GLU A 138 6.75 -12.38 11.66
N LYS A 139 7.36 -11.31 12.19
CA LYS A 139 7.04 -10.78 13.52
C LYS A 139 5.69 -10.06 13.55
N SER A 140 5.27 -9.55 12.40
CA SER A 140 4.05 -8.73 12.25
C SER A 140 2.88 -9.50 11.62
N ALA A 141 3.11 -10.71 11.12
CA ALA A 141 2.07 -11.52 10.48
C ALA A 141 2.31 -13.02 10.67
N LYS A 142 1.24 -13.78 10.92
CA LYS A 142 1.31 -15.25 11.07
C LYS A 142 1.54 -15.95 9.73
N GLU A 143 1.04 -15.37 8.65
CA GLU A 143 1.25 -15.83 7.30
C GLU A 143 1.66 -14.64 6.43
N VAL A 144 2.65 -14.84 5.57
CA VAL A 144 3.11 -13.85 4.61
C VAL A 144 2.98 -14.44 3.22
N HIS A 145 2.23 -13.77 2.35
CA HIS A 145 1.98 -14.18 0.97
C HIS A 145 2.52 -13.11 0.02
N LEU A 146 3.36 -13.53 -0.92
CA LEU A 146 3.94 -12.65 -1.94
C LEU A 146 3.47 -13.09 -3.32
N PHE A 147 2.84 -12.17 -4.05
CA PHE A 147 2.45 -12.35 -5.44
C PHE A 147 3.28 -11.40 -6.29
N HIS A 148 4.23 -11.93 -7.06
CA HIS A 148 5.03 -11.15 -8.00
C HIS A 148 4.87 -11.72 -9.42
N SER A 149 5.05 -10.86 -10.43
CA SER A 149 5.17 -11.24 -11.85
C SER A 149 6.63 -11.44 -12.24
#